data_AF-A0A963FQ10-F1
#
_entry.id   AF-A0A963FQ10-F1
#
_cell.length_a   1.000
_cell.length_b   1.000
_cell.length_c   1.000
_cell.angle_alpha   90.00
_cell.angle_beta   90.00
_cell.angle_gamma   90.00
#
_symmetry.space_group_name_H-M   'P 1'
#
loop_
_entity.id
_entity.type
_entity.pdbx_description
1 polymer ?
#
loop_
_entity_poly.entity_id
_entity_poly.type
_entity_poly.pdbx_seq_one_letter_code
_entity_poly.pdbx_strand_id
1 'polypeptide(L)'
;MQQVAGFLLTRHWRDTPSGIEIWYWAWTEQGALRLYFPAQQAVCFVGRDAALPTGIDCERRQLALTDLGGSPVDGLYFRQQGELRRLRELATGSGLLLYESDIKPSDRLLMERFVTAAFSAEGNLTCRPGYRELTHLRLKPTALQPALRYLSLDIETDGMQGEIISIAYCGQGEAAVLIQGEAADWPSDLPLSWFADEAALLRGFLGAFARVDPDLILGWNLINFDLDYLERRCRRLHIPFQLGRGGEPAAILQPQQSGQQRIASIPGRVALDGIDNLRAAFWSFPSFSLNHVAQTLLGEGKLIADGADKIAEIRRLFRDDRPALAAYNLADCRLVERIFAKTDLINFCLQRARMTGLTLGRQGGSVAAFDNLYLPRLHRAGAVAFDVGARSFSDSSPGGYVMESQPGLYDNVLVLDFKSLYPSIIRTFHIDPFGMARPGDDAIPGFLGARFSRTQSILPEIITDLWRQRDRAKQEQNNALSQAVKIIMNSFYGVLGSGGCRFYDPQLASSI
;
A
#
# COMPACT_ATOMS: atom_id res chain seq x y z
N MET A 1 7.66 12.41 29.07
CA MET A 1 7.28 11.76 27.81
C MET A 1 6.66 12.82 26.91
N GLN A 2 7.00 12.82 25.62
CA GLN A 2 6.46 13.80 24.67
C GLN A 2 5.37 13.17 23.81
N GLN A 3 4.29 13.91 23.58
CA GLN A 3 3.22 13.50 22.68
C GLN A 3 3.50 14.03 21.28
N VAL A 4 3.42 13.15 20.28
CA VAL A 4 3.64 13.48 18.87
C VAL A 4 2.53 12.86 18.04
N ALA A 5 1.92 13.65 17.16
CA ALA A 5 0.98 13.15 16.16
C ALA A 5 1.69 13.00 14.81
N GLY A 6 1.37 11.94 14.06
CA GLY A 6 2.01 11.69 12.78
C GLY A 6 1.19 10.81 11.85
N PHE A 7 1.70 10.65 10.62
CA PHE A 7 1.11 9.82 9.58
C PHE A 7 2.16 8.84 9.05
N LEU A 8 1.86 7.54 9.12
CA LEU A 8 2.77 6.49 8.70
C LEU A 8 3.07 6.55 7.20
N LEU A 9 4.35 6.51 6.84
CA LEU A 9 4.84 6.46 5.47
C LEU A 9 5.30 5.05 5.11
N THR A 10 6.26 4.50 5.87
CA THR A 10 6.85 3.17 5.58
C THR A 10 6.99 2.33 6.84
N ARG A 11 7.02 1.01 6.65
CA ARG A 11 7.03 0.00 7.71
C ARG A 11 8.19 -0.97 7.48
N HIS A 12 8.91 -1.27 8.53
CA HIS A 12 10.13 -2.07 8.45
C HIS A 12 10.24 -2.97 9.67
N TRP A 13 10.93 -4.09 9.48
CA TRP A 13 11.30 -4.98 10.57
C TRP A 13 12.52 -5.81 10.18
N ARG A 14 13.24 -6.31 11.19
CA ARG A 14 14.32 -7.29 11.01
C ARG A 14 14.51 -8.15 12.26
N ASP A 15 15.02 -9.35 12.06
CA ASP A 15 15.46 -10.21 13.18
C ASP A 15 16.80 -9.73 13.74
N THR A 16 16.96 -9.80 15.07
CA THR A 16 18.21 -9.55 15.79
C THR A 16 18.41 -10.58 16.90
N PRO A 17 19.61 -10.72 17.48
CA PRO A 17 19.83 -11.59 18.64
C PRO A 17 18.95 -11.23 19.86
N SER A 18 18.59 -9.95 20.00
CA SER A 18 17.77 -9.46 21.11
C SER A 18 16.26 -9.63 20.91
N GLY A 19 15.83 -9.95 19.68
CA GLY A 19 14.43 -10.05 19.30
C GLY A 19 14.17 -9.41 17.94
N ILE A 20 12.89 -9.24 17.59
CA ILE A 20 12.49 -8.56 16.35
C ILE A 20 12.55 -7.05 16.58
N GLU A 21 13.32 -6.34 15.75
CA GLU A 21 13.22 -4.90 15.68
C GLU A 21 12.14 -4.52 14.68
N ILE A 22 11.23 -3.63 15.08
CA ILE A 22 10.21 -3.06 14.21
C ILE A 22 10.40 -1.54 14.21
N TRP A 23 10.41 -0.93 13.04
CA TRP A 23 10.38 0.52 12.95
C TRP A 23 9.47 1.02 11.85
N TYR A 24 8.95 2.21 12.09
CA TYR A 24 8.11 2.91 11.14
C TYR A 24 8.72 4.28 10.89
N TRP A 25 8.63 4.74 9.65
CA TRP A 25 8.85 6.14 9.36
C TRP A 25 7.51 6.82 9.16
N ALA A 26 7.39 8.01 9.72
CA ALA A 26 6.19 8.81 9.70
C ALA A 26 6.50 10.28 9.36
N TRP A 27 5.53 10.90 8.70
CA TRP A 27 5.44 12.35 8.59
C TRP A 27 4.92 12.94 9.91
N THR A 28 5.42 14.11 10.27
CA THR A 28 4.85 14.98 11.31
C THR A 28 5.12 16.45 10.92
N GLU A 29 4.43 17.40 11.56
CA GLU A 29 4.64 18.85 11.33
C GLU A 29 6.08 19.31 11.59
N GLN A 30 6.79 18.62 12.49
CA GLN A 30 8.17 18.93 12.89
C GLN A 30 9.20 18.10 12.09
N GLY A 31 8.81 17.56 10.93
CA GLY A 31 9.66 16.76 10.05
C GLY A 31 9.60 15.25 10.33
N ALA A 32 10.50 14.50 9.69
CA ALA A 32 10.52 13.05 9.72
C ALA A 32 10.66 12.46 11.14
N LEU A 33 9.83 11.46 11.43
CA LEU A 33 9.82 10.73 12.69
C LEU A 33 10.02 9.23 12.44
N ARG A 34 10.99 8.63 13.14
CA ARG A 34 11.15 7.19 13.25
C ARG A 34 10.53 6.70 14.55
N LEU A 35 9.56 5.79 14.47
CA LEU A 35 9.03 5.07 15.62
C LEU A 35 9.78 3.75 15.73
N TYR A 36 10.47 3.51 16.84
CA TYR A 36 11.33 2.34 16.99
C TYR A 36 10.87 1.46 18.16
N PHE A 37 10.64 0.18 17.87
CA PHE A 37 10.19 -0.87 18.78
C PHE A 37 11.25 -1.99 18.82
N PRO A 38 12.16 -1.97 19.80
CA PRO A 38 13.15 -3.03 19.95
C PRO A 38 12.54 -4.29 20.56
N ALA A 39 13.22 -5.43 20.38
CA ALA A 39 12.96 -6.68 21.11
C ALA A 39 11.49 -7.14 21.11
N GLN A 40 10.80 -7.01 19.98
CA GLN A 40 9.45 -7.54 19.78
C GLN A 40 9.49 -9.05 19.55
N GLN A 41 8.34 -9.70 19.74
CA GLN A 41 8.15 -11.13 19.45
C GLN A 41 7.20 -11.31 18.27
N ALA A 42 7.42 -12.36 17.48
CA ALA A 42 6.41 -12.86 16.56
C ALA A 42 5.43 -13.75 17.32
N VAL A 43 4.19 -13.83 16.83
CA VAL A 43 3.15 -14.66 17.46
C VAL A 43 2.30 -15.34 16.40
N CYS A 44 2.02 -16.62 16.63
CA CYS A 44 0.93 -17.36 15.99
C CYS A 44 0.15 -18.13 17.06
N PHE A 45 -0.92 -18.81 16.66
CA PHE A 45 -1.70 -19.65 17.57
C PHE A 45 -1.78 -21.09 17.08
N VAL A 46 -2.03 -22.00 18.02
CA VAL A 46 -2.24 -23.44 17.81
C VAL A 46 -3.34 -23.94 18.74
N GLY A 47 -3.97 -25.07 18.39
CA GLY A 47 -4.88 -25.75 19.30
C GLY A 47 -4.20 -26.10 20.64
N ARG A 48 -4.93 -25.98 21.75
CA ARG A 48 -4.38 -26.17 23.10
C ARG A 48 -3.74 -27.54 23.35
N ASP A 49 -4.23 -28.57 22.66
CA ASP A 49 -3.68 -29.92 22.80
C ASP A 49 -2.74 -30.28 21.64
N ALA A 50 -2.42 -29.33 20.75
CA ALA A 50 -1.54 -29.56 19.62
C ALA A 50 -0.10 -29.81 20.09
N ALA A 51 0.50 -30.91 19.60
CA ALA A 51 1.91 -31.20 19.79
C ALA A 51 2.76 -30.34 18.83
N LEU A 52 3.85 -29.77 19.34
CA LEU A 52 4.78 -28.98 18.53
C LEU A 52 5.91 -29.86 17.99
N PRO A 53 6.43 -29.58 16.79
CA PRO A 53 7.64 -30.23 16.28
C PRO A 53 8.82 -30.03 17.23
N THR A 54 9.69 -31.04 17.32
CA THR A 54 10.91 -30.97 18.13
C THR A 54 11.88 -29.91 17.57
N GLY A 55 12.61 -29.23 18.46
CA GLY A 55 13.64 -28.26 18.06
C GLY A 55 13.13 -26.89 17.60
N ILE A 56 11.85 -26.57 17.88
CA ILE A 56 11.31 -25.21 17.78
C ILE A 56 11.48 -24.49 19.11
N ASP A 57 12.20 -23.37 19.09
CA ASP A 57 12.35 -22.49 20.25
C ASP A 57 11.23 -21.44 20.28
N CYS A 58 10.24 -21.66 21.12
CA CYS A 58 9.15 -20.72 21.34
C CYS A 58 8.61 -20.80 22.77
N GLU A 59 8.04 -19.69 23.23
CA GLU A 59 7.29 -19.66 24.47
C GLU A 59 5.81 -19.92 24.18
N ARG A 60 5.25 -20.97 24.75
CA ARG A 60 3.83 -21.29 24.66
C ARG A 60 3.08 -20.70 25.85
N ARG A 61 2.02 -19.93 25.60
CA ARG A 61 1.14 -19.37 26.65
C ARG A 61 -0.31 -19.72 26.39
N GLN A 62 -0.98 -20.17 27.44
CA GLN A 62 -2.43 -20.34 27.43
C GLN A 62 -3.13 -18.97 27.35
N LEU A 63 -4.08 -18.83 26.43
CA LEU A 63 -4.83 -17.59 26.22
C LEU A 63 -6.34 -17.80 26.40
N ALA A 64 -7.05 -16.72 26.71
CA ALA A 64 -8.52 -16.67 26.69
C ALA A 64 -9.03 -16.46 25.25
N LEU A 65 -8.56 -17.29 24.33
CA LEU A 65 -8.90 -17.28 22.91
C LEU A 65 -9.27 -18.69 22.46
N THR A 66 -10.08 -18.77 21.41
CA THR A 66 -10.43 -20.01 20.72
C THR A 66 -10.21 -19.86 19.22
N ASP A 67 -10.27 -20.95 18.47
CA ASP A 67 -10.51 -20.86 17.03
C ASP A 67 -11.97 -20.42 16.73
N LEU A 68 -12.30 -20.29 15.44
CA LEU A 68 -13.65 -19.95 15.01
C LEU A 68 -14.70 -20.99 15.46
N GLY A 69 -14.33 -22.27 15.55
CA GLY A 69 -15.18 -23.37 16.02
C GLY A 69 -15.40 -23.42 17.54
N GLY A 70 -14.70 -22.58 18.30
CA GLY A 70 -14.81 -22.51 19.77
C GLY A 70 -13.82 -23.41 20.52
N SER A 71 -12.91 -24.10 19.82
CA SER A 71 -11.87 -24.91 20.45
C SER A 71 -10.79 -24.01 21.04
N PRO A 72 -10.33 -24.23 22.29
CA PRO A 72 -9.33 -23.36 22.89
C PRO A 72 -7.98 -23.40 22.17
N VAL A 73 -7.34 -22.23 22.06
CA VAL A 73 -6.00 -22.09 21.47
C VAL A 73 -5.00 -21.57 22.50
N ASP A 74 -3.72 -21.80 22.20
CA ASP A 74 -2.58 -21.20 22.89
C ASP A 74 -1.81 -20.30 21.92
N GLY A 75 -1.14 -19.28 22.46
CA GLY A 75 -0.23 -18.44 21.69
C GLY A 75 1.19 -18.97 21.75
N LEU A 76 1.85 -19.02 20.60
CA LEU A 76 3.28 -19.34 20.47
C LEU A 76 4.05 -18.05 20.18
N TYR A 77 4.98 -17.70 21.05
CA TYR A 77 5.75 -16.46 20.98
C TYR A 77 7.20 -16.76 20.63
N PHE A 78 7.70 -16.12 19.56
CA PHE A 78 9.03 -16.34 19.01
C PHE A 78 9.87 -15.08 19.15
N ARG A 79 11.13 -15.24 19.56
CA ARG A 79 12.08 -14.13 19.58
C ARG A 79 12.48 -13.66 18.19
N GLN A 80 12.39 -14.53 17.18
CA GLN A 80 12.76 -14.24 15.80
C GLN A 80 11.66 -14.72 14.85
N GLN A 81 11.41 -13.96 13.79
CA GLN A 81 10.51 -14.34 12.71
C GLN A 81 11.04 -15.56 11.94
N GLY A 82 12.36 -15.74 11.86
CA GLY A 82 13.00 -16.93 11.34
C GLY A 82 12.46 -18.23 11.94
N GLU A 83 12.35 -18.32 13.27
CA GLU A 83 11.84 -19.52 13.95
C GLU A 83 10.35 -19.76 13.68
N LEU A 84 9.53 -18.69 13.62
CA LEU A 84 8.13 -18.82 13.21
C LEU A 84 8.02 -19.34 11.76
N ARG A 85 8.86 -18.86 10.84
CA ARG A 85 8.90 -19.38 9.45
C ARG A 85 9.29 -20.85 9.42
N ARG A 86 10.28 -21.25 10.20
CA ARG A 86 10.68 -22.66 10.35
C ARG A 86 9.53 -23.53 10.88
N LEU A 87 8.77 -23.04 11.87
CA LEU A 87 7.57 -23.75 12.33
C LEU A 87 6.54 -23.92 11.19
N ARG A 88 6.32 -22.90 10.37
CA ARG A 88 5.38 -22.99 9.22
C ARG A 88 5.82 -24.03 8.20
N GLU A 89 7.12 -24.07 7.90
CA GLU A 89 7.70 -25.08 7.00
C GLU A 89 7.51 -26.49 7.56
N LEU A 90 7.77 -26.70 8.86
CA LEU A 90 7.58 -27.99 9.52
C LEU A 90 6.10 -28.38 9.69
N ALA A 91 5.21 -27.39 9.85
CA ALA A 91 3.78 -27.64 9.94
C ALA A 91 3.20 -28.18 8.61
N THR A 92 3.78 -27.78 7.49
CA THR A 92 3.37 -28.21 6.15
C THR A 92 3.51 -29.73 6.01
N GLY A 93 2.38 -30.43 5.85
CA GLY A 93 2.34 -31.90 5.72
C GLY A 93 2.32 -32.68 7.05
N SER A 94 2.46 -32.01 8.20
CA SER A 94 2.43 -32.65 9.53
C SER A 94 1.02 -32.78 10.14
N GLY A 95 0.02 -32.12 9.53
CA GLY A 95 -1.32 -31.99 10.10
C GLY A 95 -1.45 -30.95 11.23
N LEU A 96 -0.35 -30.30 11.63
CA LEU A 96 -0.39 -29.19 12.58
C LEU A 96 -1.05 -27.96 11.95
N LEU A 97 -2.21 -27.58 12.48
CA LEU A 97 -2.92 -26.39 12.06
C LEU A 97 -2.38 -25.15 12.79
N LEU A 98 -1.92 -24.17 12.01
CA LEU A 98 -1.48 -22.87 12.50
C LEU A 98 -2.53 -21.80 12.22
N TYR A 99 -2.58 -20.82 13.11
CA TYR A 99 -3.47 -19.67 13.02
C TYR A 99 -2.64 -18.39 13.05
N GLU A 100 -2.84 -17.57 12.03
CA GLU A 100 -2.24 -16.24 11.85
C GLU A 100 -0.70 -16.20 11.87
N SER A 101 -0.07 -17.30 11.47
CA SER A 101 1.39 -17.42 11.37
C SER A 101 1.97 -16.64 10.18
N ASP A 102 1.11 -16.29 9.22
CA ASP A 102 1.42 -15.54 8.02
C ASP A 102 1.48 -14.01 8.23
N ILE A 103 1.04 -13.52 9.40
CA ILE A 103 0.96 -12.09 9.70
C ILE A 103 2.33 -11.52 10.05
N LYS A 104 2.74 -10.48 9.32
CA LYS A 104 4.01 -9.79 9.55
C LYS A 104 4.00 -9.07 10.90
N PRO A 105 5.10 -9.12 11.68
CA PRO A 105 5.19 -8.41 12.97
C PRO A 105 4.87 -6.92 12.86
N SER A 106 5.37 -6.27 11.81
CA SER A 106 5.10 -4.85 11.55
C SER A 106 3.63 -4.51 11.28
N ASP A 107 2.86 -5.44 10.71
CA ASP A 107 1.43 -5.25 10.49
C ASP A 107 0.63 -5.59 11.76
N ARG A 108 1.00 -6.69 12.46
CA ARG A 108 0.40 -7.11 13.75
C ARG A 108 0.39 -5.98 14.78
N LEU A 109 1.52 -5.30 14.96
CA LEU A 109 1.68 -4.26 15.97
C LEU A 109 0.71 -3.10 15.77
N LEU A 110 0.50 -2.67 14.53
CA LEU A 110 -0.42 -1.58 14.19
C LEU A 110 -1.89 -2.04 14.23
N MET A 111 -2.16 -3.20 13.63
CA MET A 111 -3.49 -3.83 13.53
C MET A 111 -4.14 -3.98 14.91
N GLU A 112 -3.44 -4.56 15.89
CA GLU A 112 -3.98 -4.78 17.24
C GLU A 112 -4.24 -3.50 18.04
N ARG A 113 -3.75 -2.35 17.56
CA ARG A 113 -3.97 -1.03 18.15
C ARG A 113 -5.00 -0.21 17.37
N PHE A 114 -5.65 -0.81 16.36
CA PHE A 114 -6.53 -0.12 15.43
C PHE A 114 -5.87 1.10 14.75
N VAL A 115 -4.54 1.08 14.62
CA VAL A 115 -3.77 2.13 13.96
C VAL A 115 -3.64 1.76 12.50
N THR A 116 -4.21 2.56 11.60
CA THR A 116 -4.12 2.35 10.15
C THR A 116 -2.98 3.15 9.53
N ALA A 117 -3.09 4.48 9.58
CA ALA A 117 -2.11 5.40 9.00
C ALA A 117 -1.79 6.58 9.94
N ALA A 118 -2.81 7.34 10.37
CA ALA A 118 -2.63 8.45 11.31
C ALA A 118 -2.59 7.95 12.76
N PHE A 119 -1.64 8.44 13.55
CA PHE A 119 -1.47 8.07 14.95
C PHE A 119 -1.14 9.26 15.86
N SER A 120 -1.42 9.09 17.15
CA SER A 120 -0.81 9.83 18.25
C SER A 120 0.09 8.88 19.02
N ALA A 121 1.32 9.31 19.29
CA ALA A 121 2.33 8.56 20.01
C ALA A 121 2.78 9.32 21.26
N GLU A 122 3.02 8.61 22.35
CA GLU A 122 3.67 9.15 23.55
C GLU A 122 4.89 8.28 23.87
N GLY A 123 6.07 8.89 24.02
CA GLY A 123 7.30 8.15 24.32
C GLY A 123 8.52 9.05 24.59
N ASN A 124 9.70 8.45 24.49
CA ASN A 124 10.99 9.13 24.65
C ASN A 124 11.51 9.60 23.30
N LEU A 125 11.53 10.91 23.08
CA LEU A 125 11.98 11.53 21.85
C LEU A 125 13.48 11.84 21.90
N THR A 126 14.19 11.46 20.86
CA THR A 126 15.61 11.78 20.64
C THR A 126 15.80 12.38 19.25
N CYS A 127 16.65 13.39 19.15
CA CYS A 127 17.00 13.98 17.85
C CYS A 127 18.20 13.24 17.25
N ARG A 128 18.08 12.82 16.00
CA ARG A 128 19.13 12.20 15.19
C ARG A 128 19.50 13.14 14.04
N PRO A 129 20.67 12.95 13.39
CA PRO A 129 20.99 13.70 12.18
C PRO A 129 19.93 13.48 11.09
N GLY A 130 19.16 14.52 10.78
CA GLY A 130 18.13 14.53 9.72
C GLY A 130 16.76 13.95 10.10
N TYR A 131 16.53 13.47 11.32
CA TYR A 131 15.22 12.98 11.76
C TYR A 131 15.09 12.93 13.28
N ARG A 132 13.87 12.69 13.77
CA ARG A 132 13.63 12.44 15.19
C ARG A 132 13.22 11.00 15.39
N GLU A 133 13.55 10.45 16.54
CA GLU A 133 13.30 9.05 16.88
C GLU A 133 12.55 8.96 18.20
N LEU A 134 11.44 8.21 18.19
CA LEU A 134 10.63 7.92 19.36
C LEU A 134 10.81 6.46 19.77
N THR A 135 11.09 6.24 21.05
CA THR A 135 11.24 4.91 21.67
C THR A 135 10.35 4.78 22.91
N HIS A 136 10.20 3.57 23.44
CA HIS A 136 9.35 3.29 24.61
C HIS A 136 7.95 3.88 24.48
N LEU A 137 7.36 3.74 23.28
CA LEU A 137 6.19 4.49 22.91
C LEU A 137 4.88 3.70 22.99
N ARG A 138 3.78 4.42 23.16
CA ARG A 138 2.41 3.92 23.01
C ARG A 138 1.74 4.61 21.84
N LEU A 139 1.09 3.85 20.96
CA LEU A 139 0.37 4.34 19.78
C LEU A 139 -1.14 4.24 19.97
N LYS A 140 -1.85 5.25 19.48
CA LYS A 140 -3.32 5.27 19.32
C LYS A 140 -3.68 5.88 17.97
N PRO A 141 -4.80 5.48 17.35
CA PRO A 141 -5.27 6.12 16.11
C PRO A 141 -5.65 7.59 16.36
N THR A 142 -5.57 8.41 15.32
CA THR A 142 -6.03 9.81 15.32
C THR A 142 -6.59 10.19 13.95
N ALA A 143 -7.22 11.36 13.84
CA ALA A 143 -7.80 11.89 12.59
C ALA A 143 -6.86 12.85 11.82
N LEU A 144 -5.58 12.95 12.22
CA LEU A 144 -4.58 13.87 11.64
C LEU A 144 -4.48 13.74 10.11
N GLN A 145 -4.57 14.88 9.41
CA GLN A 145 -4.31 15.01 7.97
C GLN A 145 -2.89 15.50 7.73
N PRO A 146 -2.05 14.74 6.99
CA PRO A 146 -0.71 15.17 6.71
C PRO A 146 -0.66 16.18 5.57
N ALA A 147 0.24 17.16 5.69
CA ALA A 147 0.66 18.02 4.59
C ALA A 147 1.98 17.46 4.03
N LEU A 148 1.86 16.45 3.15
CA LEU A 148 3.00 15.75 2.59
C LEU A 148 3.73 16.59 1.55
N ARG A 149 5.06 16.55 1.59
CA ARG A 149 5.91 17.11 0.54
C ARG A 149 6.13 16.09 -0.56
N TYR A 150 6.08 16.52 -1.81
CA TYR A 150 6.24 15.63 -2.95
C TYR A 150 7.15 16.22 -4.02
N LEU A 151 7.81 15.34 -4.77
CA LEU A 151 8.48 15.66 -6.02
C LEU A 151 8.05 14.66 -7.09
N SER A 152 7.68 15.15 -8.26
CA SER A 152 7.65 14.34 -9.49
C SER A 152 9.06 14.19 -10.03
N LEU A 153 9.46 12.98 -10.37
CA LEU A 153 10.79 12.61 -10.85
C LEU A 153 10.68 12.00 -12.25
N ASP A 154 11.61 12.37 -13.13
CA ASP A 154 11.78 11.78 -14.46
C ASP A 154 13.29 11.74 -14.83
N ILE A 155 13.70 10.70 -15.56
CA ILE A 155 15.07 10.55 -16.06
C ILE A 155 15.10 10.40 -17.58
N GLU A 156 16.15 10.94 -18.19
CA GLU A 156 16.48 10.71 -19.59
C GLU A 156 17.80 9.96 -19.72
N THR A 157 17.82 9.00 -20.64
CA THR A 157 18.93 8.06 -20.80
C THR A 157 19.42 7.99 -22.25
N ASP A 158 20.70 7.67 -22.44
CA ASP A 158 21.24 7.33 -23.76
C ASP A 158 20.74 5.94 -24.19
N GLY A 159 19.53 5.90 -24.74
CA GLY A 159 18.85 4.67 -25.12
C GLY A 159 18.52 3.77 -23.92
N MET A 160 18.20 2.51 -24.19
CA MET A 160 17.62 1.61 -23.18
C MET A 160 18.60 1.09 -22.11
N GLN A 161 19.91 1.21 -22.36
CA GLN A 161 20.96 0.66 -21.47
C GLN A 161 22.16 1.60 -21.25
N GLY A 162 22.17 2.77 -21.91
CA GLY A 162 23.26 3.73 -21.81
C GLY A 162 23.25 4.51 -20.50
N GLU A 163 23.88 5.68 -20.50
CA GLU A 163 24.02 6.52 -19.32
C GLU A 163 22.78 7.36 -19.04
N ILE A 164 22.54 7.65 -17.77
CA ILE A 164 21.60 8.70 -17.39
C ILE A 164 22.23 10.03 -17.77
N ILE A 165 21.63 10.73 -18.72
CA ILE A 165 22.14 11.99 -19.24
C ILE A 165 21.47 13.19 -18.56
N SER A 166 20.24 13.03 -18.05
CA SER A 166 19.49 14.08 -17.36
C SER A 166 18.55 13.48 -16.31
N ILE A 167 18.39 14.18 -15.17
CA ILE A 167 17.44 13.87 -14.10
C ILE A 167 16.70 15.16 -13.77
N ALA A 168 15.38 15.19 -13.91
CA ALA A 168 14.56 16.32 -13.53
C ALA A 168 13.65 15.97 -12.35
N TYR A 169 13.33 17.00 -11.57
CA TYR A 169 12.21 16.90 -10.64
C TYR A 169 11.51 18.24 -10.47
N CYS A 170 10.21 18.18 -10.15
CA CYS A 170 9.44 19.35 -9.74
C CYS A 170 8.37 19.00 -8.70
N GLY A 171 7.98 19.98 -7.89
CA GLY A 171 6.86 19.84 -6.97
C GLY A 171 6.82 20.94 -5.93
N GLN A 172 5.63 21.46 -5.64
CA GLN A 172 5.39 22.42 -4.56
C GLN A 172 6.31 23.66 -4.57
N GLY A 173 6.57 24.21 -5.77
CA GLY A 173 7.41 25.39 -5.96
C GLY A 173 8.91 25.09 -6.14
N GLU A 174 9.34 23.84 -5.96
CA GLU A 174 10.69 23.39 -6.28
C GLU A 174 10.75 22.86 -7.72
N ALA A 175 11.83 23.16 -8.44
CA ALA A 175 12.12 22.58 -9.74
C ALA A 175 13.62 22.58 -10.00
N ALA A 176 14.16 21.48 -10.51
CA ALA A 176 15.55 21.40 -10.92
C ALA A 176 15.73 20.39 -12.06
N VAL A 177 16.73 20.63 -12.90
CA VAL A 177 17.22 19.66 -13.86
C VAL A 177 18.72 19.50 -13.67
N LEU A 178 19.15 18.27 -13.39
CA LEU A 178 20.54 17.90 -13.26
C LEU A 178 20.95 17.19 -14.55
N ILE A 179 21.95 17.71 -15.26
CA ILE A 179 22.29 17.26 -16.62
C ILE A 179 23.81 17.11 -16.78
N GLN A 180 24.23 16.12 -17.57
CA GLN A 180 25.63 15.95 -17.92
C GLN A 180 26.11 17.06 -18.88
N GLY A 181 27.27 17.67 -18.60
CA GLY A 181 27.85 18.73 -19.41
C GLY A 181 28.50 19.87 -18.63
N GLU A 182 28.81 20.96 -19.33
CA GLU A 182 29.34 22.20 -18.77
C GLU A 182 28.44 23.40 -19.15
N ALA A 183 28.28 24.33 -18.21
CA ALA A 183 27.37 25.48 -18.38
C ALA A 183 27.81 26.45 -19.49
N ALA A 184 29.12 26.58 -19.72
CA ALA A 184 29.69 27.57 -20.64
C ALA A 184 29.19 27.39 -22.08
N ASP A 185 28.81 26.16 -22.45
CA ASP A 185 28.39 25.81 -23.80
C ASP A 185 26.88 26.04 -24.04
N TRP A 186 26.09 26.26 -22.98
CA TRP A 186 24.62 26.14 -23.02
C TRP A 186 23.90 27.18 -22.14
N PRO A 187 23.83 28.46 -22.54
CA PRO A 187 23.10 29.48 -21.79
C PRO A 187 21.60 29.15 -21.71
N SER A 188 21.00 29.21 -20.51
CA SER A 188 19.60 28.88 -20.27
C SER A 188 19.06 29.54 -19.00
N ASP A 189 17.78 29.91 -19.01
CA ASP A 189 17.05 30.41 -17.83
C ASP A 189 16.43 29.28 -16.97
N LEU A 190 16.60 28.02 -17.39
CA LEU A 190 16.11 26.87 -16.63
C LEU A 190 16.93 26.65 -15.35
N PRO A 191 16.36 26.02 -14.31
CA PRO A 191 17.07 25.70 -13.08
C PRO A 191 18.03 24.50 -13.27
N LEU A 192 19.09 24.72 -14.05
CA LEU A 192 20.06 23.68 -14.43
C LEU A 192 21.19 23.53 -13.42
N SER A 193 21.57 22.29 -13.15
CA SER A 193 22.82 21.93 -12.47
C SER A 193 23.63 21.01 -13.37
N TRP A 194 24.88 21.38 -13.63
CA TRP A 194 25.76 20.71 -14.59
C TRP A 194 26.72 19.75 -13.88
N PHE A 195 26.94 18.57 -14.48
CA PHE A 195 27.80 17.52 -13.95
C PHE A 195 28.71 16.96 -15.02
N ALA A 196 29.97 16.69 -14.68
CA ALA A 196 30.97 16.23 -15.66
C ALA A 196 30.66 14.84 -16.26
N ASP A 197 30.06 13.94 -15.47
CA ASP A 197 29.77 12.56 -15.86
C ASP A 197 28.56 11.98 -15.10
N GLU A 198 28.15 10.76 -15.45
CA GLU A 198 27.04 10.04 -14.82
C GLU A 198 27.23 9.85 -13.30
N ALA A 199 28.47 9.60 -12.85
CA ALA A 199 28.75 9.35 -11.44
C ALA A 199 28.60 10.62 -10.60
N ALA A 200 29.09 11.75 -11.10
CA ALA A 200 28.90 13.07 -10.52
C ALA A 200 27.41 13.45 -10.52
N LEU A 201 26.70 13.19 -11.62
CA LEU A 201 25.25 13.42 -11.73
C LEU A 201 24.46 12.66 -10.67
N LEU A 202 24.71 11.35 -10.50
CA LEU A 202 24.03 10.51 -9.51
C LEU A 202 24.31 10.96 -8.07
N ARG A 203 25.57 11.28 -7.74
CA ARG A 203 25.92 11.82 -6.41
C ARG A 203 25.25 13.18 -6.16
N GLY A 204 25.25 14.04 -7.19
CA GLY A 204 24.58 15.33 -7.18
C GLY A 204 23.08 15.19 -6.93
N PHE A 205 22.43 14.27 -7.63
CA PHE A 205 21.01 13.95 -7.45
C PHE A 205 20.71 13.45 -6.05
N LEU A 206 21.41 12.43 -5.56
CA LEU A 206 21.18 11.90 -4.21
C LEU A 206 21.36 12.98 -3.12
N GLY A 207 22.38 13.84 -3.28
CA GLY A 207 22.62 14.97 -2.39
C GLY A 207 21.53 16.05 -2.47
N ALA A 208 21.07 16.42 -3.67
CA ALA A 208 19.99 17.38 -3.87
C ALA A 208 18.66 16.84 -3.32
N PHE A 209 18.34 15.59 -3.61
CA PHE A 209 17.14 14.91 -3.14
C PHE A 209 17.10 14.82 -1.61
N ALA A 210 18.23 14.55 -0.96
CA ALA A 210 18.35 14.55 0.49
C ALA A 210 18.13 15.95 1.12
N ARG A 211 18.52 17.03 0.43
CA ARG A 211 18.28 18.41 0.89
C ARG A 211 16.81 18.82 0.75
N VAL A 212 16.18 18.46 -0.36
CA VAL A 212 14.75 18.74 -0.56
C VAL A 212 13.91 17.93 0.43
N ASP A 213 14.28 16.67 0.71
CA ASP A 213 13.59 15.76 1.64
C ASP A 213 12.06 15.64 1.39
N PRO A 214 11.64 15.16 0.20
CA PRO A 214 10.23 14.89 -0.04
C PRO A 214 9.75 13.66 0.74
N ASP A 215 8.46 13.65 1.09
CA ASP A 215 7.78 12.47 1.65
C ASP A 215 7.31 11.51 0.55
N LEU A 216 6.90 12.06 -0.61
CA LEU A 216 6.40 11.34 -1.76
C LEU A 216 7.26 11.54 -3.00
N ILE A 217 7.43 10.48 -3.78
CA ILE A 217 8.05 10.52 -5.12
C ILE A 217 6.96 10.16 -6.12
N LEU A 218 6.59 11.11 -6.97
CA LEU A 218 5.65 10.90 -8.07
C LEU A 218 6.44 10.60 -9.35
N GLY A 219 5.82 9.94 -10.30
CA GLY A 219 6.41 9.71 -11.62
C GLY A 219 5.49 8.87 -12.50
N TRP A 220 5.93 8.55 -13.71
CA TRP A 220 5.16 7.78 -14.67
C TRP A 220 5.90 6.53 -15.11
N ASN A 221 5.39 5.35 -14.74
CA ASN A 221 6.17 4.10 -14.74
C ASN A 221 7.41 4.18 -13.80
N LEU A 222 7.32 5.02 -12.77
CA LEU A 222 8.36 5.41 -11.82
C LEU A 222 9.12 4.21 -11.23
N ILE A 223 8.38 3.20 -10.74
CA ILE A 223 9.00 2.08 -10.02
C ILE A 223 9.65 1.10 -11.01
N ASN A 224 9.00 0.84 -12.14
CA ASN A 224 9.49 -0.13 -13.12
C ASN A 224 10.53 0.46 -14.08
N PHE A 225 10.63 1.78 -14.18
CA PHE A 225 11.59 2.49 -15.01
C PHE A 225 12.56 3.32 -14.15
N ASP A 226 12.21 4.55 -13.77
CA ASP A 226 13.16 5.54 -13.21
C ASP A 226 13.92 5.02 -12.00
N LEU A 227 13.22 4.53 -10.97
CA LEU A 227 13.84 4.10 -9.73
C LEU A 227 14.64 2.79 -9.91
N ASP A 228 14.15 1.85 -10.72
CA ASP A 228 14.90 0.62 -11.07
C ASP A 228 16.15 0.95 -11.87
N TYR A 229 16.06 1.89 -12.81
CA TYR A 229 17.19 2.32 -13.61
C TYR A 229 18.23 3.02 -12.72
N LEU A 230 17.83 4.00 -11.92
CA LEU A 230 18.68 4.70 -10.96
C LEU A 230 19.40 3.72 -10.02
N GLU A 231 18.68 2.75 -9.46
CA GLU A 231 19.26 1.73 -8.58
C GLU A 231 20.31 0.88 -9.34
N ARG A 232 20.00 0.42 -10.56
CA ARG A 232 20.94 -0.35 -11.39
C ARG A 232 22.19 0.45 -11.75
N ARG A 233 22.06 1.74 -12.07
CA ARG A 233 23.21 2.62 -12.37
C ARG A 233 24.06 2.88 -11.14
N CYS A 234 23.43 3.17 -10.00
CA CYS A 234 24.13 3.32 -8.72
C CYS A 234 24.92 2.06 -8.38
N ARG A 235 24.30 0.87 -8.53
CA ARG A 235 24.97 -0.42 -8.32
C ARG A 235 26.17 -0.61 -9.25
N ARG A 236 26.02 -0.32 -10.55
CA ARG A 236 27.08 -0.45 -11.56
C ARG A 236 28.27 0.47 -11.29
N LEU A 237 28.02 1.67 -10.80
CA LEU A 237 29.03 2.69 -10.49
C LEU A 237 29.52 2.64 -9.04
N HIS A 238 29.12 1.64 -8.26
CA HIS A 238 29.47 1.49 -6.84
C HIS A 238 29.08 2.71 -5.98
N ILE A 239 27.97 3.36 -6.33
CA ILE A 239 27.37 4.46 -5.58
C ILE A 239 26.26 3.88 -4.68
N PRO A 240 26.29 4.09 -3.36
CA PRO A 240 25.19 3.68 -2.49
C PRO A 240 23.88 4.39 -2.86
N PHE A 241 22.82 3.64 -3.17
CA PHE A 241 21.51 4.19 -3.51
C PHE A 241 20.76 4.67 -2.24
N GLN A 242 21.30 5.70 -1.58
CA GLN A 242 20.81 6.25 -0.31
C GLN A 242 19.62 7.21 -0.50
N LEU A 243 18.57 6.71 -1.13
CA LEU A 243 17.31 7.44 -1.32
C LEU A 243 16.40 7.38 -0.09
N GLY A 244 16.76 6.65 0.97
CA GLY A 244 16.03 6.64 2.24
C GLY A 244 16.39 7.81 3.16
N ARG A 245 15.51 8.13 4.11
CA ARG A 245 15.79 9.06 5.21
C ARG A 245 16.81 8.46 6.18
N GLY A 246 17.57 9.31 6.87
CA GLY A 246 18.65 8.89 7.76
C GLY A 246 19.85 8.24 7.04
N GLY A 247 19.97 8.42 5.72
CA GLY A 247 21.02 7.78 4.90
C GLY A 247 20.79 6.28 4.68
N GLU A 248 19.59 5.78 4.95
CA GLU A 248 19.25 4.37 4.75
C GLU A 248 19.19 4.03 3.24
N PRO A 249 19.71 2.86 2.82
CA PRO A 249 19.66 2.45 1.42
C PRO A 249 18.23 2.16 0.99
N ALA A 250 17.87 2.63 -0.20
CA ALA A 250 16.66 2.21 -0.89
C ALA A 250 16.95 0.98 -1.77
N ALA A 251 15.90 0.22 -2.09
CA ALA A 251 16.00 -0.94 -2.95
C ALA A 251 14.75 -1.13 -3.82
N ILE A 252 14.93 -1.66 -5.03
CA ILE A 252 13.84 -2.13 -5.90
C ILE A 252 13.73 -3.64 -5.81
N LEU A 253 12.71 -4.10 -5.10
CA LEU A 253 12.44 -5.51 -4.92
C LEU A 253 11.82 -6.07 -6.19
N GLN A 254 12.50 -7.04 -6.79
CA GLN A 254 12.03 -7.72 -7.98
C GLN A 254 10.84 -8.65 -7.65
N PRO A 255 9.89 -8.80 -8.58
CA PRO A 255 8.75 -9.68 -8.38
C PRO A 255 9.20 -11.14 -8.23
N GLN A 256 8.55 -11.90 -7.35
CA GLN A 256 8.84 -13.32 -7.15
C GLN A 256 8.16 -14.22 -8.19
N GLN A 257 7.10 -13.72 -8.84
CA GLN A 257 6.31 -14.42 -9.83
C GLN A 257 6.03 -13.53 -11.04
N SER A 258 5.89 -14.14 -12.22
CA SER A 258 5.51 -13.44 -13.45
C SER A 258 4.16 -12.72 -13.27
N GLY A 259 4.09 -11.45 -13.68
CA GLY A 259 2.90 -10.61 -13.55
C GLY A 259 2.78 -9.83 -12.24
N GLN A 260 3.65 -10.07 -11.25
CA GLN A 260 3.74 -9.18 -10.08
C GLN A 260 4.54 -7.92 -10.40
N GLN A 261 4.17 -6.80 -9.78
CA GLN A 261 4.89 -5.54 -9.93
C GLN A 261 6.13 -5.50 -9.03
N ARG A 262 7.15 -4.75 -9.45
CA ARG A 262 8.29 -4.40 -8.60
C ARG A 262 7.82 -3.54 -7.43
N ILE A 263 8.52 -3.63 -6.30
CA ILE A 263 8.21 -2.83 -5.10
C ILE A 263 9.40 -1.93 -4.77
N ALA A 264 9.16 -0.62 -4.72
CA ALA A 264 10.13 0.33 -4.20
C ALA A 264 10.12 0.33 -2.66
N SER A 265 11.25 -0.05 -2.06
CA SER A 265 11.50 0.07 -0.62
C SER A 265 12.39 1.27 -0.37
N ILE A 266 11.81 2.38 0.10
CA ILE A 266 12.52 3.64 0.33
C ILE A 266 12.25 4.07 1.77
N PRO A 267 13.15 3.79 2.74
CA PRO A 267 12.90 4.11 4.13
C PRO A 267 12.53 5.59 4.33
N GLY A 268 11.34 5.83 4.88
CA GLY A 268 10.84 7.19 5.14
C GLY A 268 10.22 7.94 3.98
N ARG A 269 10.10 7.35 2.78
CA ARG A 269 9.49 7.97 1.60
C ARG A 269 8.61 6.98 0.85
N VAL A 270 7.63 7.47 0.09
CA VAL A 270 6.67 6.63 -0.65
C VAL A 270 6.72 6.96 -2.14
N ALA A 271 6.94 5.95 -2.97
CA ALA A 271 6.83 6.08 -4.42
C ALA A 271 5.37 5.90 -4.85
N LEU A 272 4.82 6.88 -5.56
CA LEU A 272 3.49 6.86 -6.15
C LEU A 272 3.62 6.88 -7.68
N ASP A 273 3.51 5.71 -8.28
CA ASP A 273 3.45 5.58 -9.73
C ASP A 273 2.09 6.05 -10.29
N GLY A 274 2.10 6.94 -11.28
CA GLY A 274 0.89 7.50 -11.87
C GLY A 274 -0.03 6.47 -12.52
N ILE A 275 0.53 5.52 -13.29
CA ILE A 275 -0.24 4.48 -13.99
C ILE A 275 -0.96 3.60 -12.97
N ASP A 276 -0.22 3.13 -11.97
CA ASP A 276 -0.72 2.20 -10.98
C ASP A 276 -1.79 2.83 -10.09
N ASN A 277 -1.58 4.08 -9.66
CA ASN A 277 -2.54 4.79 -8.82
C ASN A 277 -3.81 5.21 -9.57
N LEU A 278 -3.70 5.58 -10.86
CA LEU A 278 -4.87 5.83 -11.72
C LEU A 278 -5.73 4.57 -11.85
N ARG A 279 -5.11 3.41 -12.15
CA ARG A 279 -5.82 2.13 -12.25
C ARG A 279 -6.50 1.76 -10.94
N ALA A 280 -5.81 1.93 -9.81
CA ALA A 280 -6.38 1.61 -8.51
C ALA A 280 -7.50 2.58 -8.08
N ALA A 281 -7.53 3.79 -8.65
CA ALA A 281 -8.63 4.75 -8.54
C ALA A 281 -9.72 4.55 -9.61
N PHE A 282 -9.65 3.48 -10.40
CA PHE A 282 -10.61 3.10 -11.46
C PHE A 282 -10.67 4.06 -12.65
N TRP A 283 -9.60 4.83 -12.88
CA TRP A 283 -9.44 5.52 -14.16
C TRP A 283 -9.11 4.50 -15.25
N SER A 284 -9.72 4.68 -16.42
CA SER A 284 -9.50 3.82 -17.59
C SER A 284 -9.24 4.68 -18.82
N PHE A 285 -8.19 4.32 -19.56
CA PHE A 285 -7.79 4.97 -20.79
C PHE A 285 -7.45 3.90 -21.81
N PRO A 286 -7.67 4.15 -23.13
CA PRO A 286 -7.19 3.27 -24.19
C PRO A 286 -5.68 3.01 -24.12
N SER A 287 -4.90 4.02 -23.70
CA SER A 287 -3.47 3.93 -23.44
C SER A 287 -3.11 4.66 -22.16
N PHE A 288 -2.19 4.08 -21.38
CA PHE A 288 -1.62 4.71 -20.19
C PHE A 288 -0.24 5.34 -20.48
N SER A 289 0.09 5.67 -21.73
CA SER A 289 1.27 6.51 -21.99
C SER A 289 1.02 7.92 -21.41
N LEU A 290 2.08 8.54 -20.89
CA LEU A 290 1.97 9.88 -20.29
C LEU A 290 1.39 10.89 -21.29
N ASN A 291 1.80 10.82 -22.55
CA ASN A 291 1.26 11.67 -23.61
C ASN A 291 -0.26 11.52 -23.80
N HIS A 292 -0.76 10.28 -23.88
CA HIS A 292 -2.18 10.03 -24.07
C HIS A 292 -3.02 10.49 -22.89
N VAL A 293 -2.58 10.20 -21.66
CA VAL A 293 -3.29 10.60 -20.44
C VAL A 293 -3.24 12.11 -20.24
N ALA A 294 -2.10 12.76 -20.49
CA ALA A 294 -1.97 14.21 -20.45
C ALA A 294 -2.91 14.88 -21.47
N GLN A 295 -2.96 14.39 -22.71
CA GLN A 295 -3.84 14.95 -23.74
C GLN A 295 -5.32 14.79 -23.34
N THR A 296 -5.68 13.64 -22.79
CA THR A 296 -7.06 13.32 -22.38
C THR A 296 -7.52 14.15 -21.18
N LEU A 297 -6.65 14.33 -20.17
CA LEU A 297 -7.03 14.99 -18.91
C LEU A 297 -6.75 16.50 -18.88
N LEU A 298 -5.70 16.95 -19.57
CA LEU A 298 -5.17 18.31 -19.51
C LEU A 298 -5.29 19.05 -20.83
N GLY A 299 -5.52 18.36 -21.95
CA GLY A 299 -5.52 18.95 -23.30
C GLY A 299 -4.12 19.26 -23.85
N GLU A 300 -3.07 18.71 -23.22
CA GLU A 300 -1.67 18.98 -23.54
C GLU A 300 -0.92 17.69 -23.91
N GLY A 301 -0.03 17.79 -24.89
CA GLY A 301 0.86 16.70 -25.29
C GLY A 301 2.29 16.89 -24.79
N LYS A 302 3.08 15.83 -24.90
CA LYS A 302 4.53 15.89 -24.73
C LYS A 302 5.17 16.75 -25.81
N LEU A 303 6.31 17.38 -25.49
CA LEU A 303 7.11 18.10 -26.47
C LEU A 303 7.73 17.16 -27.52
N ILE A 304 8.00 15.90 -27.14
CA ILE A 304 8.51 14.85 -28.03
C ILE A 304 7.50 13.69 -28.07
N ALA A 305 7.06 13.30 -29.27
CA ALA A 305 6.12 12.20 -29.45
C ALA A 305 6.79 10.82 -29.23
N ASP A 306 5.99 9.83 -28.82
CA ASP A 306 6.46 8.45 -28.58
C ASP A 306 6.81 7.75 -29.92
N GLY A 307 7.96 7.06 -30.02
CA GLY A 307 8.37 6.30 -31.23
C GLY A 307 9.86 5.92 -31.31
N ALA A 308 10.26 5.18 -32.35
CA ALA A 308 11.67 4.81 -32.61
C ALA A 308 12.57 6.05 -32.79
N ASP A 309 12.00 7.13 -33.31
CA ASP A 309 12.66 8.42 -33.47
C ASP A 309 12.90 9.13 -32.12
N LYS A 310 12.24 8.73 -31.04
CA LYS A 310 12.39 9.36 -29.71
C LYS A 310 13.82 9.23 -29.18
N ILE A 311 14.41 8.04 -29.25
CA ILE A 311 15.80 7.83 -28.77
C ILE A 311 16.79 8.63 -29.62
N ALA A 312 16.57 8.67 -30.94
CA ALA A 312 17.40 9.46 -31.84
C ALA A 312 17.29 10.96 -31.53
N GLU A 313 16.08 11.44 -31.23
CA GLU A 313 15.83 12.83 -30.87
C GLU A 313 16.44 13.19 -29.51
N ILE A 314 16.30 12.35 -28.48
CA ILE A 314 16.97 12.54 -27.18
C ILE A 314 18.49 12.65 -27.37
N ARG A 315 19.08 11.76 -28.19
CA ARG A 315 20.52 11.82 -28.51
C ARG A 315 20.91 13.08 -29.27
N ARG A 316 20.07 13.53 -30.20
CA ARG A 316 20.27 14.77 -30.96
C ARG A 316 20.25 15.95 -30.00
N LEU A 317 19.21 16.09 -29.18
CA LEU A 317 19.11 17.16 -28.17
C LEU A 317 20.28 17.11 -27.18
N PHE A 318 20.68 15.93 -26.72
CA PHE A 318 21.83 15.86 -25.80
C PHE A 318 23.15 16.33 -26.42
N ARG A 319 23.33 16.15 -27.74
CA ARG A 319 24.52 16.58 -28.48
C ARG A 319 24.44 18.06 -28.87
N ASP A 320 23.27 18.49 -29.34
CA ASP A 320 23.11 19.71 -30.12
C ASP A 320 22.27 20.79 -29.40
N ASP A 321 21.48 20.44 -28.38
CA ASP A 321 20.62 21.36 -27.62
C ASP A 321 20.22 20.81 -26.22
N ARG A 322 21.17 20.84 -25.28
CA ARG A 322 20.94 20.33 -23.91
C ARG A 322 19.88 21.13 -23.13
N PRO A 323 19.76 22.46 -23.27
CA PRO A 323 18.65 23.20 -22.69
C PRO A 323 17.27 22.72 -23.16
N ALA A 324 17.10 22.40 -24.44
CA ALA A 324 15.85 21.82 -24.94
C ALA A 324 15.57 20.42 -24.36
N LEU A 325 16.59 19.56 -24.22
CA LEU A 325 16.45 18.29 -23.51
C LEU A 325 16.01 18.50 -22.05
N ALA A 326 16.61 19.47 -21.36
CA ALA A 326 16.26 19.79 -19.99
C ALA A 326 14.83 20.34 -19.87
N ALA A 327 14.39 21.18 -20.82
CA ALA A 327 13.02 21.65 -20.90
C ALA A 327 12.03 20.50 -21.08
N TYR A 328 12.37 19.53 -21.94
CA TYR A 328 11.58 18.33 -22.17
C TYR A 328 11.45 17.46 -20.91
N ASN A 329 12.57 17.11 -20.27
CA ASN A 329 12.58 16.30 -19.05
C ASN A 329 11.75 16.97 -17.92
N LEU A 330 11.93 18.28 -17.72
CA LEU A 330 11.14 19.02 -16.73
C LEU A 330 9.65 19.12 -17.09
N ALA A 331 9.32 19.19 -18.38
CA ALA A 331 7.93 19.20 -18.84
C ALA A 331 7.23 17.87 -18.51
N ASP A 332 7.89 16.72 -18.69
CA ASP A 332 7.33 15.42 -18.33
C ASP A 332 7.06 15.33 -16.81
N CYS A 333 7.95 15.84 -15.95
CA CYS A 333 7.68 15.98 -14.51
C CYS A 333 6.44 16.83 -14.21
N ARG A 334 6.29 17.98 -14.89
CA ARG A 334 5.16 18.91 -14.69
C ARG A 334 3.83 18.31 -15.15
N LEU A 335 3.84 17.51 -16.22
CA LEU A 335 2.65 16.79 -16.67
C LEU A 335 2.17 15.80 -15.60
N VAL A 336 3.09 15.04 -15.00
CA VAL A 336 2.75 14.11 -13.92
C VAL A 336 2.18 14.84 -12.71
N GLU A 337 2.83 15.91 -12.23
CA GLU A 337 2.31 16.71 -11.10
C GLU A 337 0.87 17.18 -11.37
N ARG A 338 0.60 17.69 -12.59
CA ARG A 338 -0.72 18.18 -12.97
C ARG A 338 -1.76 17.08 -13.13
N ILE A 339 -1.37 15.89 -13.61
CA ILE A 339 -2.27 14.73 -13.63
C ILE A 339 -2.66 14.35 -12.20
N PHE A 340 -1.70 14.25 -11.28
CA PHE A 340 -1.97 13.94 -9.87
C PHE A 340 -2.90 14.97 -9.22
N ALA A 341 -2.69 16.26 -9.50
CA ALA A 341 -3.55 17.33 -9.01
C ALA A 341 -4.97 17.27 -9.61
N LYS A 342 -5.09 17.08 -10.93
CA LYS A 342 -6.38 17.00 -11.65
C LYS A 342 -7.25 15.83 -11.20
N THR A 343 -6.62 14.74 -10.78
CA THR A 343 -7.26 13.48 -10.40
C THR A 343 -7.36 13.26 -8.89
N ASP A 344 -6.84 14.19 -8.08
CA ASP A 344 -6.80 14.12 -6.61
C ASP A 344 -6.21 12.81 -6.06
N LEU A 345 -5.20 12.26 -6.77
CA LEU A 345 -4.66 10.93 -6.48
C LEU A 345 -3.93 10.83 -5.15
N ILE A 346 -3.24 11.89 -4.72
CA ILE A 346 -2.55 11.90 -3.43
C ILE A 346 -3.56 11.76 -2.30
N ASN A 347 -4.64 12.55 -2.35
CA ASN A 347 -5.71 12.47 -1.36
C ASN A 347 -6.41 11.11 -1.40
N PHE A 348 -6.71 10.57 -2.59
CA PHE A 348 -7.25 9.21 -2.73
C PHE A 348 -6.36 8.17 -2.02
N CYS A 349 -5.04 8.23 -2.23
CA CYS A 349 -4.09 7.32 -1.56
C CYS A 349 -4.10 7.50 -0.03
N LEU A 350 -4.15 8.74 0.46
CA LEU A 350 -4.22 9.05 1.89
C LEU A 350 -5.49 8.49 2.53
N GLN A 351 -6.65 8.69 1.90
CA GLN A 351 -7.91 8.16 2.41
C GLN A 351 -7.91 6.62 2.39
N ARG A 352 -7.42 6.00 1.31
CA ARG A 352 -7.31 4.54 1.24
C ARG A 352 -6.43 3.97 2.35
N ALA A 353 -5.26 4.55 2.61
CA ALA A 353 -4.36 4.11 3.68
C ALA A 353 -5.01 4.22 5.06
N ARG A 354 -5.69 5.34 5.34
CA ARG A 354 -6.43 5.56 6.60
C ARG A 354 -7.55 4.56 6.84
N MET A 355 -8.24 4.15 5.79
CA MET A 355 -9.39 3.28 5.91
C MET A 355 -9.01 1.80 6.01
N THR A 356 -7.91 1.40 5.36
CA THR A 356 -7.55 -0.01 5.19
C THR A 356 -6.40 -0.47 6.08
N GLY A 357 -5.61 0.46 6.62
CA GLY A 357 -4.36 0.13 7.31
C GLY A 357 -3.29 -0.43 6.38
N LEU A 358 -3.46 -0.35 5.05
CA LEU A 358 -2.41 -0.66 4.09
C LEU A 358 -1.41 0.49 3.99
N THR A 359 -0.18 0.18 3.57
CA THR A 359 0.85 1.19 3.33
C THR A 359 0.41 2.16 2.25
N LEU A 360 0.78 3.43 2.39
CA LEU A 360 0.50 4.45 1.39
C LEU A 360 1.09 4.04 0.03
N GLY A 361 0.32 4.19 -1.05
CA GLY A 361 0.73 3.77 -2.40
C GLY A 361 0.62 2.27 -2.69
N ARG A 362 0.27 1.40 -1.72
CA ARG A 362 0.08 -0.04 -1.99
C ARG A 362 -1.13 -0.27 -2.88
N GLN A 363 -0.93 -0.93 -4.02
CA GLN A 363 -2.01 -1.29 -4.94
C GLN A 363 -2.76 -2.55 -4.50
N GLY A 364 -4.04 -2.62 -4.87
CA GLY A 364 -4.93 -3.73 -4.54
C GLY A 364 -4.97 -4.01 -3.03
N GLY A 365 -4.83 -5.29 -2.68
CA GLY A 365 -4.69 -5.71 -1.28
C GLY A 365 -6.01 -5.78 -0.50
N SER A 366 -7.14 -5.97 -1.18
CA SER A 366 -8.46 -6.06 -0.51
C SER A 366 -8.51 -7.11 0.60
N VAL A 367 -7.86 -8.28 0.40
CA VAL A 367 -7.74 -9.31 1.45
C VAL A 367 -6.94 -8.78 2.65
N ALA A 368 -5.80 -8.15 2.41
CA ALA A 368 -4.98 -7.59 3.48
C ALA A 368 -5.68 -6.43 4.21
N ALA A 369 -6.49 -5.64 3.51
CA ALA A 369 -7.34 -4.61 4.11
C ALA A 369 -8.44 -5.23 5.00
N PHE A 370 -9.07 -6.30 4.53
CA PHE A 370 -10.05 -7.05 5.31
C PHE A 370 -9.41 -7.60 6.58
N ASP A 371 -8.27 -8.30 6.47
CA ASP A 371 -7.52 -8.82 7.62
C ASP A 371 -7.21 -7.70 8.64
N ASN A 372 -6.70 -6.55 8.18
CA ASN A 372 -6.34 -5.43 9.05
C ASN A 372 -7.52 -4.88 9.86
N LEU A 373 -8.72 -4.88 9.28
CA LEU A 373 -9.92 -4.36 9.92
C LEU A 373 -10.66 -5.41 10.74
N TYR A 374 -10.63 -6.66 10.30
CA TYR A 374 -11.43 -7.75 10.86
C TYR A 374 -10.74 -8.43 12.04
N LEU A 375 -9.47 -8.80 11.89
CA LEU A 375 -8.73 -9.55 12.91
C LEU A 375 -8.68 -8.90 14.30
N PRO A 376 -8.42 -7.58 14.45
CA PRO A 376 -8.37 -7.00 15.79
C PRO A 376 -9.76 -7.04 16.47
N ARG A 377 -10.86 -6.98 15.70
CA ARG A 377 -12.22 -7.16 16.23
C ARG A 377 -12.50 -8.62 16.57
N LEU A 378 -12.03 -9.55 15.73
CA LEU A 378 -12.13 -10.99 15.98
C LEU A 378 -11.43 -11.38 17.28
N HIS A 379 -10.24 -10.85 17.54
CA HIS A 379 -9.51 -11.07 18.79
C HIS A 379 -10.26 -10.53 20.01
N ARG A 380 -10.92 -9.36 19.91
CA ARG A 380 -11.75 -8.84 21.00
C ARG A 380 -13.04 -9.66 21.20
N ALA A 381 -13.52 -10.32 20.16
CA ALA A 381 -14.58 -11.32 20.23
C ALA A 381 -14.10 -12.69 20.77
N GLY A 382 -12.81 -12.83 21.09
CA GLY A 382 -12.24 -14.02 21.72
C GLY A 382 -11.84 -15.14 20.75
N ALA A 383 -11.68 -14.83 19.46
CA ALA A 383 -11.33 -15.83 18.44
C ALA A 383 -10.08 -15.43 17.62
N VAL A 384 -9.45 -16.43 17.00
CA VAL A 384 -8.33 -16.28 16.05
C VAL A 384 -8.73 -16.84 14.67
N ALA A 385 -8.06 -16.39 13.62
CA ALA A 385 -8.32 -16.81 12.25
C ALA A 385 -7.29 -17.82 11.73
N PHE A 386 -7.70 -18.62 10.75
CA PHE A 386 -6.78 -19.54 10.06
C PHE A 386 -5.70 -18.78 9.29
N ASP A 387 -4.61 -19.47 8.96
CA ASP A 387 -3.70 -19.01 7.91
C ASP A 387 -4.40 -18.96 6.55
N VAL A 388 -3.93 -18.07 5.68
CA VAL A 388 -4.36 -18.04 4.28
C VAL A 388 -4.04 -19.39 3.62
N GLY A 389 -5.02 -19.98 2.94
CA GLY A 389 -4.88 -21.27 2.26
C GLY A 389 -4.98 -22.50 3.16
N ALA A 390 -5.19 -22.34 4.48
CA ALA A 390 -5.38 -23.47 5.40
C ALA A 390 -6.70 -24.22 5.15
N ARG A 391 -7.69 -23.55 4.54
CA ARG A 391 -8.96 -24.15 4.09
C ARG A 391 -9.01 -24.09 2.56
N SER A 392 -9.46 -25.17 1.95
CA SER A 392 -9.71 -25.26 0.51
C SER A 392 -11.13 -25.78 0.29
N PHE A 393 -11.84 -25.15 -0.64
CA PHE A 393 -13.18 -25.56 -1.06
C PHE A 393 -13.18 -25.72 -2.57
N SER A 394 -13.85 -26.76 -3.06
CA SER A 394 -14.03 -27.02 -4.49
C SER A 394 -15.17 -26.20 -5.10
N ASP A 395 -16.09 -25.72 -4.26
CA ASP A 395 -17.35 -25.17 -4.73
C ASP A 395 -17.20 -23.72 -5.15
N SER A 396 -17.80 -23.37 -6.29
CA SER A 396 -17.90 -22.00 -6.77
C SER A 396 -19.21 -21.36 -6.32
N SER A 397 -19.16 -20.11 -5.90
CA SER A 397 -20.37 -19.31 -5.67
C SER A 397 -20.90 -18.70 -6.97
N PRO A 398 -22.23 -18.65 -7.17
CA PRO A 398 -22.83 -17.97 -8.31
C PRO A 398 -22.57 -16.46 -8.26
N GLY A 399 -22.56 -15.82 -9.44
CA GLY A 399 -22.48 -14.37 -9.56
C GLY A 399 -23.85 -13.69 -9.51
N GLY A 400 -23.90 -12.41 -9.87
CA GLY A 400 -25.15 -11.65 -9.95
C GLY A 400 -26.07 -12.18 -11.07
N TYR A 401 -27.38 -12.15 -10.83
CA TYR A 401 -28.38 -12.50 -11.83
C TYR A 401 -28.53 -11.39 -12.87
N VAL A 402 -28.48 -11.76 -14.15
CA VAL A 402 -28.74 -10.86 -15.28
C VAL A 402 -30.03 -11.30 -15.96
N MET A 403 -31.04 -10.44 -15.94
CA MET A 403 -32.33 -10.69 -16.59
C MET A 403 -32.18 -10.72 -18.11
N GLU A 404 -32.96 -11.59 -18.75
CA GLU A 404 -33.12 -11.53 -20.21
C GLU A 404 -33.84 -10.22 -20.59
N SER A 405 -33.24 -9.46 -21.50
CA SER A 405 -33.82 -8.21 -21.99
C SER A 405 -34.89 -8.47 -23.04
N GLN A 406 -35.99 -7.71 -22.99
CA GLN A 406 -36.92 -7.62 -24.12
C GLN A 406 -36.39 -6.59 -25.12
N PRO A 407 -35.97 -6.99 -26.33
CA PRO A 407 -35.45 -6.04 -27.32
C PRO A 407 -36.59 -5.24 -27.95
N GLY A 408 -36.38 -3.94 -28.10
CA GLY A 408 -37.36 -3.04 -28.70
C GLY A 408 -36.91 -1.58 -28.64
N LEU A 409 -37.66 -0.73 -29.33
CA LEU A 409 -37.56 0.72 -29.18
C LEU A 409 -38.67 1.17 -28.23
N TYR A 410 -38.28 1.80 -27.12
CA TYR A 410 -39.19 2.20 -26.05
C TYR A 410 -39.14 3.72 -25.88
N ASP A 411 -40.27 4.34 -25.55
CA ASP A 411 -40.33 5.79 -25.31
C ASP A 411 -39.77 6.16 -23.93
N ASN A 412 -40.32 5.56 -22.87
CA ASN A 412 -39.98 5.91 -21.48
C ASN A 412 -39.44 4.69 -20.73
N VAL A 413 -38.16 4.73 -20.35
CA VAL A 413 -37.48 3.66 -19.60
C VAL A 413 -37.01 4.21 -18.26
N LEU A 414 -37.43 3.56 -17.16
CA LEU A 414 -36.96 3.88 -15.81
C LEU A 414 -35.86 2.89 -15.39
N VAL A 415 -34.76 3.41 -14.87
CA VAL A 415 -33.66 2.61 -14.32
C VAL A 415 -33.68 2.72 -12.80
N LEU A 416 -33.94 1.60 -12.12
CA LEU A 416 -33.96 1.50 -10.67
C LEU A 416 -32.72 0.72 -10.21
N ASP A 417 -31.92 1.29 -9.32
CA ASP A 417 -30.67 0.72 -8.84
C ASP A 417 -30.63 0.73 -7.30
N PHE A 418 -30.24 -0.38 -6.70
CA PHE A 418 -30.03 -0.49 -5.26
C PHE A 418 -28.76 0.26 -4.84
N LYS A 419 -28.89 1.16 -3.86
CA LYS A 419 -27.73 1.82 -3.25
C LYS A 419 -26.84 0.79 -2.55
N SER A 420 -25.74 0.40 -3.19
CA SER A 420 -24.74 -0.52 -2.62
C SER A 420 -25.36 -1.86 -2.18
N LEU A 421 -25.92 -2.59 -3.14
CA LEU A 421 -26.65 -3.86 -2.94
C LEU A 421 -25.93 -4.84 -1.99
N TYR A 422 -24.75 -5.35 -2.33
CA TYR A 422 -24.07 -6.36 -1.51
C TYR A 422 -23.71 -5.88 -0.09
N PRO A 423 -23.16 -4.66 0.11
CA PRO A 423 -23.03 -4.08 1.45
C PRO A 423 -24.35 -4.00 2.22
N SER A 424 -25.48 -3.76 1.56
CA SER A 424 -26.80 -3.72 2.20
C SER A 424 -27.28 -5.12 2.61
N ILE A 425 -27.00 -6.14 1.80
CA ILE A 425 -27.31 -7.55 2.09
C ILE A 425 -26.52 -8.03 3.32
N ILE A 426 -25.19 -7.78 3.34
CA ILE A 426 -24.32 -8.09 4.48
C ILE A 426 -24.89 -7.53 5.78
N ARG A 427 -25.33 -6.26 5.76
CA ARG A 427 -25.91 -5.60 6.94
C ARG A 427 -27.28 -6.14 7.33
N THR A 428 -28.14 -6.42 6.35
CA THR A 428 -29.53 -6.86 6.58
C THR A 428 -29.59 -8.29 7.11
N PHE A 429 -28.77 -9.17 6.56
CA PHE A 429 -28.77 -10.60 6.86
C PHE A 429 -27.60 -11.04 7.76
N HIS A 430 -26.84 -10.07 8.28
CA HIS A 430 -25.74 -10.29 9.24
C HIS A 430 -24.66 -11.25 8.71
N ILE A 431 -24.38 -11.20 7.40
CA ILE A 431 -23.37 -12.07 6.79
C ILE A 431 -21.99 -11.75 7.37
N ASP A 432 -21.38 -12.72 8.05
CA ASP A 432 -20.17 -12.51 8.83
C ASP A 432 -19.42 -13.82 9.08
N PRO A 433 -18.08 -13.91 8.89
CA PRO A 433 -17.34 -15.12 9.18
C PRO A 433 -17.46 -15.61 10.64
N PHE A 434 -17.46 -14.70 11.61
CA PHE A 434 -17.55 -15.05 13.03
C PHE A 434 -18.99 -15.43 13.42
N GLY A 435 -19.97 -14.64 12.98
CA GLY A 435 -21.39 -14.91 13.17
C GLY A 435 -21.85 -16.20 12.50
N MET A 436 -21.22 -16.62 11.39
CA MET A 436 -21.48 -17.91 10.75
C MET A 436 -20.88 -19.08 11.54
N ALA A 437 -19.69 -18.90 12.11
CA ALA A 437 -19.06 -19.91 12.95
C ALA A 437 -19.78 -20.10 14.29
N ARG A 438 -20.51 -19.07 14.75
CA ARG A 438 -21.26 -19.07 16.02
C ARG A 438 -22.71 -18.58 15.84
N PRO A 439 -23.53 -19.32 15.09
CA PRO A 439 -24.86 -18.84 14.69
C PRO A 439 -25.83 -18.67 15.86
N GLY A 440 -25.64 -19.42 16.95
CA GLY A 440 -26.61 -19.50 18.06
C GLY A 440 -27.91 -20.20 17.65
N ASP A 441 -28.88 -20.22 18.56
CA ASP A 441 -30.14 -20.95 18.36
C ASP A 441 -31.10 -20.21 17.41
N ASP A 442 -31.29 -18.91 17.61
CA ASP A 442 -32.11 -18.02 16.75
C ASP A 442 -31.26 -17.34 15.66
N ALA A 443 -30.64 -18.16 14.81
CA ALA A 443 -29.80 -17.68 13.72
C ALA A 443 -30.61 -17.29 12.47
N ILE A 444 -30.10 -16.32 11.71
CA ILE A 444 -30.63 -15.92 10.40
C ILE A 444 -30.20 -16.97 9.37
N PRO A 445 -31.13 -17.57 8.60
CA PRO A 445 -30.78 -18.51 7.55
C PRO A 445 -30.11 -17.80 6.36
N GLY A 446 -29.05 -18.42 5.84
CA GLY A 446 -28.40 -18.07 4.58
C GLY A 446 -28.63 -19.13 3.50
N PHE A 447 -27.75 -19.14 2.51
CA PHE A 447 -27.72 -20.14 1.43
C PHE A 447 -26.70 -21.23 1.71
N LEU A 448 -26.79 -22.36 1.00
CA LEU A 448 -25.92 -23.53 1.21
C LEU A 448 -25.89 -24.04 2.66
N GLY A 449 -27.02 -23.87 3.39
CA GLY A 449 -27.15 -24.30 4.78
C GLY A 449 -26.51 -23.37 5.81
N ALA A 450 -25.94 -22.23 5.39
CA ALA A 450 -25.37 -21.27 6.33
C ALA A 450 -26.43 -20.73 7.30
N ARG A 451 -25.97 -20.41 8.50
CA ARG A 451 -26.74 -19.73 9.54
C ARG A 451 -25.85 -18.63 10.12
N PHE A 452 -26.40 -17.45 10.36
CA PHE A 452 -25.66 -16.30 10.87
C PHE A 452 -26.23 -15.79 12.17
N SER A 453 -25.36 -15.44 13.12
CA SER A 453 -25.78 -14.89 14.40
C SER A 453 -26.48 -13.54 14.25
N ARG A 454 -27.61 -13.39 14.95
CA ARG A 454 -28.32 -12.09 15.07
C ARG A 454 -27.57 -11.10 15.95
N THR A 455 -26.79 -11.58 16.91
CA THR A 455 -26.23 -10.74 17.98
C THR A 455 -24.71 -10.64 17.96
N GLN A 456 -24.03 -11.57 17.29
CA GLN A 456 -22.58 -11.62 17.19
C GLN A 456 -22.15 -11.48 15.73
N SER A 457 -21.75 -10.27 15.33
CA SER A 457 -21.27 -10.02 13.97
C SER A 457 -20.21 -8.92 13.96
N ILE A 458 -19.21 -9.02 13.08
CA ILE A 458 -18.12 -8.06 12.98
C ILE A 458 -18.21 -7.27 11.67
N LEU A 459 -18.37 -7.98 10.55
CA LEU A 459 -18.41 -7.41 9.21
C LEU A 459 -19.58 -6.43 9.01
N PRO A 460 -20.83 -6.70 9.46
CA PRO A 460 -21.92 -5.73 9.36
C PRO A 460 -21.61 -4.38 10.03
N GLU A 461 -20.89 -4.39 11.16
CA GLU A 461 -20.47 -3.17 11.86
C GLU A 461 -19.42 -2.41 11.04
N ILE A 462 -18.39 -3.10 10.54
CA ILE A 462 -17.37 -2.51 9.67
C ILE A 462 -18.02 -1.86 8.44
N ILE A 463 -18.94 -2.55 7.77
CA ILE A 463 -19.65 -2.02 6.60
C ILE A 463 -20.52 -0.82 6.98
N THR A 464 -21.17 -0.86 8.14
CA THR A 464 -21.98 0.27 8.64
C THR A 464 -21.13 1.52 8.87
N ASP A 465 -19.94 1.38 9.46
CA ASP A 465 -19.02 2.50 9.67
C ASP A 465 -18.48 3.07 8.36
N LEU A 466 -18.10 2.20 7.41
CA LEU A 466 -17.70 2.62 6.07
C LEU A 466 -18.85 3.35 5.36
N TRP A 467 -20.08 2.85 5.48
CA TRP A 467 -21.25 3.50 4.88
C TRP A 467 -21.45 4.91 5.43
N ARG A 468 -21.38 5.10 6.76
CA ARG A 468 -21.47 6.42 7.39
C ARG A 468 -20.36 7.36 6.92
N GLN A 469 -19.13 6.87 6.82
CA GLN A 469 -18.01 7.64 6.30
C GLN A 469 -18.25 8.09 4.85
N ARG A 470 -18.83 7.23 4.02
CA ARG A 470 -19.17 7.59 2.63
C ARG A 470 -20.29 8.62 2.55
N ASP A 471 -21.33 8.49 3.36
CA ASP A 471 -22.43 9.47 3.38
C ASP A 471 -21.90 10.84 3.85
N ARG A 472 -21.03 10.88 4.86
CA ARG A 472 -20.32 12.10 5.27
C ARG A 472 -19.43 12.67 4.15
N ALA A 473 -18.65 11.82 3.48
CA ALA A 473 -17.80 12.24 2.37
C ALA A 473 -18.60 12.90 1.24
N LYS A 474 -19.79 12.39 0.94
CA LYS A 474 -20.70 13.00 -0.04
C LYS A 474 -21.24 14.36 0.42
N GLN A 475 -21.58 14.50 1.70
CA GLN A 475 -22.03 15.77 2.28
C GLN A 475 -20.93 16.83 2.25
N GLU A 476 -19.68 16.42 2.54
CA GLU A 476 -18.49 17.28 2.51
C GLU A 476 -17.92 17.47 1.09
N GLN A 477 -18.57 16.95 0.05
CA GLN A 477 -18.10 16.97 -1.35
C GLN A 477 -16.67 16.40 -1.54
N ASN A 478 -16.25 15.51 -0.64
CA ASN A 478 -14.97 14.81 -0.72
C ASN A 478 -15.09 13.59 -1.65
N ASN A 479 -14.95 13.84 -2.95
CA ASN A 479 -15.11 12.82 -4.00
C ASN A 479 -14.10 11.67 -3.86
N ALA A 480 -12.84 11.98 -3.52
CA ALA A 480 -11.79 10.97 -3.34
C ALA A 480 -12.12 10.02 -2.18
N LEU A 481 -12.56 10.54 -1.03
CA LEU A 481 -12.99 9.70 0.10
C LEU A 481 -14.22 8.86 -0.28
N SER A 482 -15.24 9.47 -0.87
CA SER A 482 -16.47 8.78 -1.27
C SER A 482 -16.20 7.61 -2.22
N GLN A 483 -15.28 7.81 -3.18
CA GLN A 483 -14.85 6.79 -4.13
C GLN A 483 -14.02 5.69 -3.44
N ALA A 484 -13.04 6.06 -2.60
CA ALA A 484 -12.25 5.10 -1.83
C ALA A 484 -13.14 4.20 -0.96
N VAL A 485 -14.14 4.76 -0.28
CA VAL A 485 -15.07 3.97 0.54
C VAL A 485 -15.91 3.03 -0.30
N LYS A 486 -16.42 3.50 -1.45
CA LYS A 486 -17.20 2.67 -2.38
C LYS A 486 -16.40 1.44 -2.82
N ILE A 487 -15.14 1.65 -3.20
CA ILE A 487 -14.22 0.59 -3.65
C ILE A 487 -14.00 -0.44 -2.53
N ILE A 488 -13.67 0.03 -1.33
CA ILE A 488 -13.39 -0.85 -0.19
C ILE A 488 -14.63 -1.69 0.16
N MET A 489 -15.80 -1.07 0.31
CA MET A 489 -17.04 -1.80 0.62
C MET A 489 -17.36 -2.86 -0.43
N ASN A 490 -17.26 -2.53 -1.73
CA ASN A 490 -17.53 -3.49 -2.79
C ASN A 490 -16.51 -4.65 -2.79
N SER A 491 -15.26 -4.36 -2.41
CA SER A 491 -14.21 -5.38 -2.36
C SER A 491 -14.40 -6.40 -1.23
N PHE A 492 -15.08 -6.04 -0.13
CA PHE A 492 -15.25 -6.94 1.02
C PHE A 492 -16.18 -8.13 0.75
N TYR A 493 -17.13 -7.99 -0.18
CA TYR A 493 -17.83 -9.16 -0.71
C TYR A 493 -16.86 -10.05 -1.52
N GLY A 494 -16.10 -9.45 -2.44
CA GLY A 494 -15.25 -10.19 -3.36
C GLY A 494 -14.15 -11.00 -2.66
N VAL A 495 -13.65 -10.54 -1.51
CA VAL A 495 -12.66 -11.29 -0.73
C VAL A 495 -13.25 -12.54 -0.08
N LEU A 496 -14.53 -12.54 0.31
CA LEU A 496 -15.18 -13.72 0.90
C LEU A 496 -15.43 -14.83 -0.13
N GLY A 497 -15.43 -14.49 -1.42
CA GLY A 497 -15.51 -15.43 -2.54
C GLY A 497 -14.16 -15.76 -3.18
N SER A 498 -13.04 -15.30 -2.62
CA SER A 498 -11.69 -15.53 -3.17
C SER A 498 -10.88 -16.47 -2.29
N GLY A 499 -10.39 -17.59 -2.86
CA GLY A 499 -9.53 -18.55 -2.15
C GLY A 499 -8.22 -17.97 -1.59
N GLY A 500 -7.83 -16.75 -1.99
CA GLY A 500 -6.72 -16.01 -1.39
C GLY A 500 -7.04 -15.37 -0.03
N CYS A 501 -8.27 -15.44 0.45
CA CYS A 501 -8.71 -14.91 1.74
C CYS A 501 -8.77 -16.02 2.81
N ARG A 502 -8.28 -15.75 4.02
CA ARG A 502 -8.38 -16.71 5.15
C ARG A 502 -9.82 -16.97 5.62
N PHE A 503 -10.75 -16.07 5.25
CA PHE A 503 -12.18 -16.18 5.55
C PHE A 503 -13.00 -16.63 4.34
N TYR A 504 -12.35 -17.12 3.28
CA TYR A 504 -13.06 -17.72 2.15
C TYR A 504 -13.95 -18.86 2.63
N ASP A 505 -15.23 -18.80 2.26
CA ASP A 505 -16.18 -19.89 2.46
C ASP A 505 -17.32 -19.71 1.43
N PRO A 506 -17.62 -20.70 0.58
CA PRO A 506 -18.70 -20.59 -0.42
C PRO A 506 -20.06 -20.24 0.21
N GLN A 507 -20.30 -20.63 1.47
CA GLN A 507 -21.51 -20.27 2.19
C GLN A 507 -21.64 -18.76 2.43
N LEU A 508 -20.52 -18.07 2.70
CA LEU A 508 -20.50 -16.61 2.88
C LEU A 508 -20.80 -15.90 1.56
N ALA A 509 -20.09 -16.26 0.50
CA ALA A 509 -20.22 -15.61 -0.80
C ALA A 509 -21.57 -15.89 -1.47
N SER A 510 -22.15 -17.08 -1.30
CA SER A 510 -23.45 -17.44 -1.88
C SER A 510 -24.65 -16.93 -1.06
N SER A 511 -24.41 -16.53 0.20
CA SER A 511 -25.43 -15.89 1.04
C SER A 511 -25.53 -14.38 0.83
N ILE A 512 -24.65 -13.82 0.00
CA ILE A 512 -24.68 -12.43 -0.47
C ILE A 512 -25.26 -12.43 -1.88
#